data_AF-A0A7R9DTF4-F1
#
_entry.id   AF-A0A7R9DTF4-F1
#
_cell.length_a   1.000
_cell.length_b   1.000
_cell.length_c   1.000
_cell.angle_alpha   90.00
_cell.angle_beta   90.00
_cell.angle_gamma   90.00
#
_symmetry.space_group_name_H-M   'P 1'
#
loop_
_entity.id
_entity.type
_entity.pdbx_description
1 polymer ?
#
loop_
_entity_poly.entity_id
_entity_poly.type
_entity_poly.pdbx_seq_one_letter_code
_entity_poly.pdbx_strand_id
1 'polypeptide(L)'
;MSDLKDFLENIRKFSPKIGEVAMRHTAEHLRSDLGVVGKKKRQAPAPPNPFTGEIDYEPPAESTYDAEEDLSAQDLIDFSPVYRCLHIYSVLGSRETFETYYRKQRKKQARLVLQPPTNMHETIAGYRAYIHGIVGFFVVEDHVLNTGNGLVNRTYLDEVWNMALSKIVNALRTH
;
A
#
# COMPACT_ATOMS: atom_id res chain seq x y z
N MET A 1 1.87 -23.21 10.04
CA MET A 1 0.84 -23.28 8.97
C MET A 1 -0.40 -22.48 9.32
N SER A 2 -0.80 -22.40 10.60
CA SER A 2 -1.84 -21.48 11.11
C SER A 2 -1.53 -20.03 10.73
N ASP A 3 -0.33 -19.55 11.02
CA ASP A 3 0.04 -18.14 10.85
C ASP A 3 -0.09 -17.66 9.40
N LEU A 4 0.21 -18.54 8.43
CA LEU A 4 0.02 -18.24 7.00
C LEU A 4 -1.46 -18.19 6.63
N LYS A 5 -2.28 -19.09 7.18
CA LYS A 5 -3.73 -19.05 6.95
C LYS A 5 -4.33 -17.79 7.56
N ASP A 6 -3.92 -17.45 8.78
CA ASP A 6 -4.36 -16.24 9.47
C ASP A 6 -3.92 -14.99 8.71
N PHE A 7 -2.68 -14.95 8.21
CA PHE A 7 -2.22 -13.90 7.30
C PHE A 7 -3.13 -13.79 6.07
N LEU A 8 -3.36 -14.90 5.37
CA LEU A 8 -4.19 -14.93 4.16
C LEU A 8 -5.64 -14.52 4.44
N GLU A 9 -6.20 -14.83 5.60
CA GLU A 9 -7.54 -14.41 5.98
C GLU A 9 -7.61 -12.93 6.36
N ASN A 10 -6.64 -12.45 7.13
CA ASN A 10 -6.60 -11.09 7.64
C ASN A 10 -6.30 -10.08 6.54
N ILE A 11 -5.34 -10.38 5.66
CA ILE A 11 -4.91 -9.45 4.61
C ILE A 11 -6.07 -9.05 3.67
N ARG A 12 -7.03 -9.95 3.45
CA ARG A 12 -8.24 -9.65 2.68
C ARG A 12 -9.12 -8.62 3.40
N LYS A 13 -9.28 -8.74 4.73
CA LYS A 13 -10.08 -7.81 5.54
C LYS A 13 -9.45 -6.42 5.60
N PHE A 14 -8.12 -6.34 5.65
CA PHE A 14 -7.39 -5.08 5.73
C PHE A 14 -7.13 -4.41 4.37
N SER A 15 -7.33 -5.12 3.26
CA SER A 15 -7.14 -4.60 1.89
C SER A 15 -7.75 -3.21 1.66
N PRO A 16 -9.01 -2.92 2.05
CA PRO A 16 -9.57 -1.58 1.86
C PRO A 16 -8.83 -0.50 2.65
N LYS A 17 -8.32 -0.82 3.85
CA LYS A 17 -7.58 0.15 4.66
C LYS A 17 -6.20 0.44 4.05
N ILE A 18 -5.52 -0.61 3.58
CA ILE A 18 -4.23 -0.51 2.88
C ILE A 18 -4.38 0.37 1.64
N GLY A 19 -5.41 0.11 0.82
CA GLY A 19 -5.67 0.91 -0.38
C GLY A 19 -6.02 2.36 -0.08
N GLU A 20 -6.80 2.62 0.98
CA GLU A 20 -7.08 3.98 1.43
C GLU A 20 -5.79 4.73 1.79
N VAL A 21 -4.93 4.13 2.61
CA VAL A 21 -3.67 4.75 3.06
C VAL A 21 -2.74 4.97 1.87
N ALA A 22 -2.58 3.97 0.99
CA ALA A 22 -1.75 4.07 -0.20
C ALA A 22 -2.21 5.21 -1.14
N MET A 23 -3.52 5.31 -1.38
CA MET A 23 -4.07 6.39 -2.22
C MET A 23 -3.92 7.76 -1.56
N ARG A 24 -4.09 7.85 -0.24
CA ARG A 24 -3.92 9.11 0.51
C ARG A 24 -2.47 9.60 0.42
N HIS A 25 -1.53 8.73 0.75
CA HIS A 25 -0.10 9.04 0.69
C HIS A 25 0.33 9.46 -0.74
N THR A 26 -0.19 8.78 -1.77
CA THR A 26 0.06 9.17 -3.18
C THR A 26 -0.50 10.56 -3.51
N ALA A 27 -1.70 10.88 -2.99
CA ALA A 27 -2.32 12.19 -3.22
C ALA A 27 -1.59 13.32 -2.49
N GLU A 28 -1.08 13.07 -1.29
CA GLU A 28 -0.24 14.01 -0.52
C GLU A 28 1.10 14.24 -1.20
N HIS A 29 1.77 13.17 -1.67
CA HIS A 29 3.01 13.29 -2.43
C HIS A 29 2.82 14.12 -3.70
N LEU A 30 1.74 13.90 -4.45
CA LEU A 30 1.43 14.68 -5.65
C LEU A 30 1.14 16.15 -5.32
N ARG A 31 0.45 16.43 -4.21
CA ARG A 31 0.20 17.80 -3.73
C ARG A 31 1.50 18.49 -3.29
N SER A 32 2.40 17.76 -2.64
CA SER A 32 3.73 18.23 -2.26
C SER A 32 4.55 18.56 -3.51
N ASP A 33 4.64 17.64 -4.48
CA ASP A 33 5.38 17.84 -5.74
C ASP A 33 4.86 19.03 -6.55
N LEU A 34 3.53 19.21 -6.61
CA LEU A 34 2.91 20.38 -7.26
C LEU A 34 3.05 21.68 -6.43
N GLY A 35 3.27 21.56 -5.11
CA GLY A 35 3.53 22.66 -4.18
C GLY A 35 4.99 23.10 -4.10
N VAL A 36 5.93 22.38 -4.72
CA VAL A 36 7.39 22.64 -4.64
C VAL A 36 7.88 23.75 -5.61
N VAL A 37 6.99 24.48 -6.28
CA VAL A 37 7.30 25.82 -6.83
C VAL A 37 6.98 26.95 -5.82
N GLY A 38 6.52 26.60 -4.61
CA GLY A 38 6.19 27.52 -3.52
C GLY A 38 7.20 27.50 -2.37
N LYS A 39 8.43 27.95 -2.59
CA LYS A 39 9.39 28.46 -1.58
C LYS A 39 9.33 27.81 -0.16
N LYS A 40 9.93 26.64 0.04
CA LYS A 40 10.73 26.45 1.27
C LYS A 40 12.02 27.25 1.09
N LYS A 41 11.92 28.58 1.20
CA LYS A 41 13.10 29.41 1.48
C LYS A 41 13.67 28.83 2.76
N ARG A 42 14.83 28.16 2.68
CA ARG A 42 15.74 28.06 3.81
C ARG A 42 15.91 29.49 4.29
N GLN A 43 15.22 29.86 5.37
CA GLN A 43 15.34 31.17 5.97
C GLN A 43 16.79 31.21 6.45
N ALA A 44 17.62 32.01 5.78
CA ALA A 44 18.96 32.27 6.27
C ALA A 44 18.80 32.81 7.71
N PRO A 45 19.67 32.42 8.66
CA PRO A 45 19.58 32.90 10.02
C PRO A 45 19.48 34.44 10.01
N ALA A 46 18.61 34.99 10.85
CA ALA A 46 18.37 36.42 10.89
C ALA A 46 19.71 37.16 11.10
N PRO A 47 19.99 38.23 10.35
CA PRO A 47 21.22 38.98 10.53
C PRO A 47 21.27 39.56 11.96
N PRO A 48 22.45 39.61 12.60
CA PRO A 48 22.59 40.11 13.97
C PRO A 48 22.08 41.54 14.10
N ASN A 49 21.43 41.86 15.22
CA ASN A 49 20.86 43.18 15.44
C ASN A 49 21.99 44.24 15.55
N PRO A 50 22.02 45.30 14.71
CA PRO A 50 23.19 46.16 14.58
C PRO A 50 23.53 47.02 15.83
N PHE A 51 22.65 47.03 16.84
CA PHE A 51 22.83 47.83 18.06
C PHE A 51 23.27 47.01 19.27
N THR A 52 22.95 45.71 19.32
CA THR A 52 23.23 44.82 20.47
C THR A 52 24.09 43.61 20.13
N GLY A 53 24.23 43.25 18.86
CA GLY A 53 25.05 42.11 18.41
C GLY A 53 24.45 40.73 18.72
N GLU A 54 23.30 40.67 19.40
CA GLU A 54 22.61 39.43 19.74
C GLU A 54 21.80 38.90 18.55
N ILE A 55 21.73 37.58 18.44
CA ILE A 55 20.90 36.86 17.49
C ILE A 55 19.71 36.33 18.29
N ASP A 56 18.51 36.85 18.04
CA ASP A 56 17.28 36.33 18.63
C ASP A 56 17.06 34.91 18.11
N TYR A 57 17.47 33.92 18.91
CA TYR A 57 17.27 32.51 18.61
C TYR A 57 15.86 32.13 19.05
N GLU A 58 14.87 32.33 18.17
CA GLU A 58 13.59 31.65 18.33
C GLU A 58 13.85 30.16 18.04
N PRO A 59 13.77 29.26 19.05
CA PRO A 59 13.84 27.84 18.77
C PRO A 59 12.71 27.53 17.79
N PRO A 60 12.98 26.81 16.69
CA PRO A 60 11.90 26.41 15.80
C PRO A 60 10.89 25.67 16.65
N ALA A 61 9.65 26.19 16.69
CA ALA A 61 8.52 25.54 17.32
C ALA A 61 8.62 24.06 16.99
N GLU A 62 8.63 23.20 18.01
CA GLU A 62 8.69 21.75 17.85
C GLU A 62 7.69 21.39 16.75
N SER A 63 8.19 21.19 15.53
CA SER A 63 7.48 20.43 14.54
C SER A 63 7.43 19.07 15.19
N THR A 64 6.30 18.78 15.83
CA THR A 64 5.91 17.43 16.20
C THR A 64 6.29 16.58 15.01
N TYR A 65 7.42 15.88 15.12
CA TYR A 65 7.87 14.95 14.12
C TYR A 65 6.73 13.96 14.03
N ASP A 66 5.96 14.08 12.95
CA ASP A 66 4.75 13.34 12.69
C ASP A 66 5.20 11.92 12.32
N ALA A 67 5.69 11.17 13.32
CA ALA A 67 6.18 9.82 13.14
C ALA A 67 5.03 8.86 12.74
N GLU A 68 3.79 9.34 12.79
CA GLU A 68 2.61 8.67 12.23
C GLU A 68 2.40 8.93 10.72
N GLU A 69 2.98 10.00 10.13
CA GLU A 69 2.88 10.31 8.69
C GLU A 69 3.78 9.42 7.80
N ASP A 70 4.81 8.76 8.36
CA ASP A 70 5.80 8.00 7.59
C ASP A 70 5.49 6.49 7.45
N LEU A 71 4.44 5.97 8.09
CA LEU A 71 4.09 4.55 7.97
C LEU A 71 3.41 4.28 6.63
N SER A 72 4.14 3.65 5.72
CA SER A 72 3.63 3.26 4.42
C SER A 72 2.57 2.16 4.55
N ALA A 73 1.66 2.05 3.58
CA ALA A 73 0.54 1.10 3.66
C ALA A 73 0.98 -0.38 3.83
N GLN A 74 2.22 -0.70 3.43
CA GLN A 74 2.82 -2.02 3.59
C GLN A 74 3.38 -2.27 5.00
N ASP A 75 3.69 -1.22 5.78
CA ASP A 75 4.17 -1.34 7.17
C ASP A 75 3.04 -1.76 8.13
N LEU A 76 1.79 -1.64 7.67
CA LEU A 76 0.60 -2.14 8.37
C LEU A 76 0.48 -3.67 8.33
N ILE A 77 1.37 -4.38 7.63
CA ILE A 77 1.24 -5.79 7.31
C ILE A 77 2.49 -6.55 7.74
N ASP A 78 2.33 -7.56 8.58
CA ASP A 78 3.40 -8.51 8.86
C ASP A 78 3.48 -9.59 7.76
N PHE A 79 4.46 -9.48 6.87
CA PHE A 79 4.74 -10.46 5.82
C PHE A 79 5.58 -11.65 6.30
N SER A 80 6.06 -11.65 7.56
CA SER A 80 6.89 -12.72 8.12
C SER A 80 6.30 -14.12 7.94
N PRO A 81 4.98 -14.36 8.09
CA PRO A 81 4.39 -15.69 7.85
C PRO A 81 4.60 -16.18 6.41
N VAL A 82 4.56 -15.28 5.43
CA VAL A 82 4.76 -15.61 4.00
C VAL A 82 6.22 -16.00 3.76
N TYR A 83 7.17 -15.17 4.21
CA TYR A 83 8.59 -15.44 3.98
C TYR A 83 9.11 -16.62 4.78
N ARG A 84 8.61 -16.82 6.00
CA ARG A 84 8.95 -17.99 6.81
C ARG A 84 8.51 -19.27 6.12
N CYS A 85 7.28 -19.31 5.59
CA CYS A 85 6.81 -20.46 4.81
C CYS A 85 7.62 -20.62 3.52
N LEU A 86 7.91 -19.55 2.78
CA LEU A 86 8.75 -19.61 1.59
C LEU A 86 10.12 -20.22 1.90
N HIS A 87 10.75 -19.80 2.99
CA HIS A 87 12.06 -20.27 3.43
C HIS A 87 12.01 -21.76 3.79
N ILE A 88 11.05 -22.18 4.64
CA ILE A 88 10.90 -23.58 5.05
C ILE A 88 10.71 -24.49 3.83
N TYR A 89 9.80 -24.15 2.92
CA TYR A 89 9.57 -24.96 1.72
C TYR A 89 10.76 -24.97 0.75
N SER A 90 11.55 -23.88 0.72
CA SER A 90 12.80 -23.84 -0.04
C SER A 90 13.84 -24.81 0.53
N VAL A 91 14.04 -24.80 1.86
CA VAL A 91 14.98 -25.70 2.55
C VAL A 91 14.55 -27.16 2.42
N LEU A 92 13.25 -27.45 2.43
CA LEU A 92 12.71 -28.79 2.24
C LEU A 92 12.67 -29.25 0.77
N GLY A 93 13.18 -28.46 -0.18
CA GLY A 93 13.17 -28.81 -1.61
C GLY A 93 11.77 -28.85 -2.26
N SER A 94 10.75 -28.30 -1.61
CA SER A 94 9.34 -28.30 -2.05
C SER A 94 8.82 -26.90 -2.40
N ARG A 95 9.73 -26.00 -2.77
CA ARG A 95 9.46 -24.59 -3.06
C ARG A 95 8.32 -24.37 -4.06
N GLU A 96 8.35 -25.08 -5.19
CA GLU A 96 7.36 -24.95 -6.26
C GLU A 96 5.93 -25.25 -5.79
N THR A 97 5.80 -26.21 -4.85
CA THR A 97 4.50 -26.54 -4.24
C THR A 97 3.95 -25.36 -3.46
N PHE A 98 4.81 -24.67 -2.69
CA PHE A 98 4.42 -23.48 -1.94
C PHE A 98 4.08 -22.31 -2.85
N GLU A 99 4.88 -22.05 -3.88
CA GLU A 99 4.61 -20.99 -4.85
C GLU A 99 3.24 -21.19 -5.51
N THR A 100 2.98 -22.42 -5.97
CA THR A 100 1.69 -22.80 -6.57
C THR A 100 0.54 -22.61 -5.58
N TYR A 101 0.72 -23.05 -4.33
CA TYR A 101 -0.29 -22.89 -3.28
C TYR A 101 -0.58 -21.41 -3.01
N TYR A 102 0.45 -20.60 -2.77
CA TYR A 102 0.32 -19.18 -2.47
C TYR A 102 -0.38 -18.43 -3.60
N ARG A 103 0.12 -18.56 -4.84
CA ARG A 103 -0.46 -17.91 -6.03
C ARG A 103 -1.92 -18.31 -6.24
N LYS A 104 -2.27 -19.58 -6.00
CA LYS A 104 -3.65 -20.08 -6.09
C LYS A 104 -4.57 -19.44 -5.06
N GLN A 105 -4.11 -19.27 -3.81
CA GLN A 105 -4.89 -18.58 -2.78
C GLN A 105 -5.07 -17.10 -3.11
N ARG A 106 -3.99 -16.40 -3.47
CA ARG A 106 -4.04 -14.98 -3.85
C ARG A 106 -4.95 -14.72 -5.05
N LYS A 107 -4.94 -15.62 -6.06
CA LYS A 107 -5.87 -15.53 -7.22
C LYS A 107 -7.34 -15.71 -6.81
N LYS A 108 -7.65 -16.56 -5.81
CA LYS A 108 -9.00 -16.65 -5.25
C LYS A 108 -9.41 -15.36 -4.54
N GLN A 109 -8.50 -14.76 -3.76
CA GLN A 109 -8.77 -13.50 -3.07
C GLN A 109 -8.96 -12.34 -4.03
N ALA A 110 -8.15 -12.24 -5.09
CA ALA A 110 -8.34 -11.26 -6.16
C ALA A 110 -9.77 -11.32 -6.73
N ARG A 111 -10.26 -12.52 -7.05
CA ARG A 111 -11.62 -12.70 -7.57
C ARG A 111 -12.71 -12.20 -6.62
N LEU A 112 -12.49 -12.35 -5.32
CA LEU A 112 -13.44 -11.91 -4.28
C LEU A 112 -13.38 -10.39 -4.07
N VAL A 113 -12.20 -9.80 -4.10
CA VAL A 113 -12.02 -8.33 -4.00
C VAL A 113 -12.64 -7.62 -5.21
N LEU A 114 -12.56 -8.24 -6.39
CA LEU A 114 -13.12 -7.69 -7.62
C LEU A 114 -14.64 -7.81 -7.73
N GLN A 115 -15.32 -8.51 -6.82
CA GLN A 115 -16.78 -8.56 -6.79
C GLN A 115 -17.31 -7.23 -6.20
N PRO A 116 -18.07 -6.43 -6.97
CA PRO A 116 -18.63 -5.19 -6.46
C PRO A 116 -19.65 -5.48 -5.34
N PRO A 117 -19.59 -4.78 -4.20
CA PRO A 117 -20.63 -4.83 -3.18
C PRO A 117 -21.98 -4.42 -3.75
N THR A 118 -23.08 -5.01 -3.26
CA THR A 118 -24.43 -4.79 -3.80
C THR A 118 -24.86 -3.32 -3.78
N ASN A 119 -24.45 -2.59 -2.74
CA ASN A 119 -24.76 -1.17 -2.54
C ASN A 119 -23.65 -0.23 -3.04
N MET A 120 -22.65 -0.74 -3.77
CA MET A 120 -21.52 0.07 -4.25
C MET A 120 -22.01 1.27 -5.09
N HIS A 121 -23.02 1.05 -5.91
CA HIS A 121 -23.53 2.00 -6.89
C HIS A 121 -24.42 3.10 -6.29
N GLU A 122 -24.85 2.94 -5.04
CA GLU A 122 -25.77 3.88 -4.40
C GLU A 122 -25.07 5.18 -3.98
N THR A 123 -23.77 5.13 -3.71
CA THR A 123 -23.01 6.29 -3.19
C THR A 123 -21.58 6.33 -3.72
N ILE A 124 -21.01 7.53 -3.81
CA ILE A 124 -19.58 7.75 -4.11
C ILE A 124 -18.69 7.03 -3.09
N ALA A 125 -19.12 6.97 -1.82
CA ALA A 125 -18.41 6.25 -0.77
C ALA A 125 -18.32 4.74 -1.05
N GLY A 126 -19.38 4.14 -1.63
CA GLY A 126 -19.39 2.75 -2.08
C GLY A 126 -18.34 2.47 -3.15
N TYR A 127 -18.29 3.29 -4.20
CA TYR A 127 -17.24 3.22 -5.23
C TYR A 127 -15.83 3.39 -4.63
N ARG A 128 -15.65 4.35 -3.72
CA ARG A 128 -14.37 4.60 -3.05
C ARG A 128 -13.92 3.36 -2.28
N ALA A 129 -14.81 2.75 -1.48
CA ALA A 129 -14.51 1.54 -0.72
C ALA A 129 -14.14 0.34 -1.61
N TYR A 130 -14.85 0.16 -2.73
CA TYR A 130 -14.53 -0.88 -3.72
C TYR A 130 -13.15 -0.69 -4.34
N ILE A 131 -12.85 0.53 -4.82
CA ILE A 131 -11.55 0.86 -5.42
C ILE A 131 -10.43 0.70 -4.39
N HIS A 132 -10.62 1.17 -3.15
CA HIS A 132 -9.65 0.96 -2.07
C HIS A 132 -9.36 -0.53 -1.85
N GLY A 133 -10.39 -1.38 -1.85
CA GLY A 133 -10.22 -2.83 -1.72
C GLY A 133 -9.31 -3.41 -2.80
N ILE A 134 -9.52 -2.99 -4.05
CA ILE A 134 -8.71 -3.41 -5.22
C ILE A 134 -7.27 -2.90 -5.11
N VAL A 135 -7.09 -1.60 -4.84
CA VAL A 135 -5.76 -1.00 -4.72
C VAL A 135 -4.97 -1.68 -3.61
N GLY A 136 -5.57 -1.91 -2.45
CA GLY A 136 -4.90 -2.61 -1.35
C GLY A 136 -4.47 -4.02 -1.72
N PHE A 137 -5.23 -4.74 -2.57
CA PHE A 137 -4.83 -6.05 -3.02
C PHE A 137 -3.54 -5.96 -3.85
N PHE A 138 -3.48 -5.02 -4.80
CA PHE A 138 -2.30 -4.85 -5.66
C PHE A 138 -1.08 -4.29 -4.92
N VAL A 139 -1.26 -3.43 -3.91
CA VAL A 139 -0.14 -2.99 -3.04
C VAL A 139 0.52 -4.18 -2.35
N VAL A 140 -0.28 -5.13 -1.85
CA VAL A 140 0.23 -6.36 -1.23
C VAL A 140 0.96 -7.24 -2.25
N GLU A 141 0.39 -7.42 -3.44
CA GLU A 141 1.04 -8.23 -4.48
C GLU A 141 2.35 -7.61 -4.98
N ASP A 142 2.39 -6.28 -5.13
CA ASP A 142 3.58 -5.55 -5.55
C ASP A 142 4.68 -5.65 -4.48
N HIS A 143 4.33 -5.52 -3.20
CA HIS A 143 5.28 -5.74 -2.12
C HIS A 143 5.90 -7.15 -2.18
N VAL A 144 5.07 -8.18 -2.35
CA VAL A 144 5.55 -9.58 -2.43
C VAL A 144 6.32 -9.85 -3.72
N LEU A 145 6.00 -9.18 -4.84
CA LEU A 145 6.79 -9.25 -6.07
C LEU A 145 8.23 -8.75 -5.82
N ASN A 146 8.37 -7.62 -5.12
CA ASN A 146 9.66 -6.97 -4.89
C ASN A 146 10.52 -7.66 -3.81
N THR A 147 9.89 -8.35 -2.86
CA THR A 147 10.56 -8.91 -1.66
C THR A 147 10.52 -10.43 -1.58
N GLY A 148 9.60 -11.08 -2.28
CA GLY A 148 9.32 -12.52 -2.18
C GLY A 148 10.27 -13.42 -2.96
N ASN A 149 11.39 -12.90 -3.48
CA ASN A 149 12.44 -13.65 -4.17
C ASN A 149 11.88 -14.63 -5.23
N GLY A 150 10.99 -14.16 -6.11
CA GLY A 150 10.35 -14.97 -7.16
C GLY A 150 9.07 -15.71 -6.75
N LEU A 151 8.61 -15.62 -5.49
CA LEU A 151 7.32 -16.16 -5.05
C LEU A 151 6.17 -15.63 -5.91
N VAL A 152 6.19 -14.34 -6.21
CA VAL A 152 5.33 -13.68 -7.19
C VAL A 152 6.24 -13.18 -8.32
N ASN A 153 5.79 -13.32 -9.57
CA ASN A 153 6.53 -12.84 -10.74
C ASN A 153 5.67 -11.90 -11.59
N ARG A 154 6.33 -11.14 -12.47
CA ARG A 154 5.68 -10.10 -13.28
C ARG A 154 4.57 -10.67 -14.17
N THR A 155 4.83 -11.81 -14.80
CA THR A 155 3.85 -12.50 -15.66
C THR A 155 2.56 -12.85 -14.92
N TYR A 156 2.68 -13.43 -13.72
CA TYR A 156 1.54 -13.73 -12.85
C TYR A 156 0.78 -12.46 -12.47
N LEU A 157 1.50 -11.41 -12.07
CA LEU A 157 0.87 -10.17 -11.65
C LEU A 157 0.12 -9.51 -12.80
N ASP A 158 0.68 -9.54 -14.01
CA ASP A 158 0.05 -9.02 -15.23
C ASP A 158 -1.22 -9.81 -15.59
N GLU A 159 -1.23 -11.14 -15.43
CA GLU A 159 -2.45 -11.94 -15.61
C GLU A 159 -3.57 -11.51 -14.65
N VAL A 160 -3.22 -11.32 -13.36
CA VAL A 160 -4.19 -10.92 -12.34
C VAL A 160 -4.68 -9.50 -12.60
N TRP A 161 -3.80 -8.60 -13.03
CA TRP A 161 -4.13 -7.23 -13.42
C TRP A 161 -5.08 -7.18 -14.63
N ASN A 162 -4.81 -7.93 -15.70
CA ASN A 162 -5.68 -7.97 -16.88
C ASN A 162 -7.07 -8.52 -16.56
N MET A 163 -7.15 -9.55 -15.71
CA MET A 163 -8.41 -10.05 -15.17
C MET A 163 -9.14 -8.99 -14.34
N ALA A 164 -8.40 -8.25 -13.50
CA ALA A 164 -8.94 -7.19 -12.66
C ALA A 164 -9.53 -6.05 -13.49
N LEU A 165 -8.76 -5.52 -14.44
CA LEU A 165 -9.21 -4.47 -15.36
C LEU A 165 -10.50 -4.86 -16.08
N SER A 166 -10.55 -6.08 -16.64
CA SER A 166 -11.75 -6.57 -17.32
C SER A 166 -12.98 -6.57 -16.41
N LYS A 167 -12.82 -7.01 -15.15
CA LYS A 167 -13.91 -7.03 -14.15
C LYS A 167 -14.32 -5.64 -13.69
N ILE A 168 -13.36 -4.74 -13.46
CA ILE A 168 -13.60 -3.37 -13.02
C ILE A 168 -14.37 -2.61 -14.10
N VAL A 169 -13.92 -2.68 -15.36
CA VAL A 169 -14.61 -2.03 -16.48
C VAL A 169 -16.04 -2.54 -16.61
N ASN A 170 -16.27 -3.85 -16.49
CA ASN A 170 -17.62 -4.40 -16.52
C ASN A 170 -18.45 -3.90 -15.32
N ALA A 171 -17.90 -3.92 -14.09
CA ALA A 171 -18.60 -3.41 -12.90
C ALA A 171 -19.00 -1.94 -13.03
N LEU A 172 -18.15 -1.12 -13.66
CA LEU A 172 -18.41 0.31 -13.90
C LEU A 172 -19.28 0.60 -15.13
N ARG A 173 -19.49 -0.36 -16.02
CA ARG A 173 -20.37 -0.21 -17.21
C ARG A 173 -21.79 -0.72 -16.98
N THR A 174 -21.94 -1.69 -16.09
CA THR A 174 -23.24 -2.35 -15.85
C THR A 174 -24.16 -1.50 -14.97
N HIS A 175 -23.65 -0.39 -14.42
CA HIS A 175 -24.32 0.60 -13.57
C HIS A 175 -23.73 1.98 -13.85
#